data_AF-A0A354NSK9-F1
#
_entry.id   AF-A0A354NSK9-F1
#
_cell.length_a   1.000
_cell.length_b   1.000
_cell.length_c   1.000
_cell.angle_alpha   90.00
_cell.angle_beta   90.00
_cell.angle_gamma   90.00
#
_symmetry.space_group_name_H-M   'P 1'
#
loop_
_entity.id
_entity.type
_entity.pdbx_description
1 polymer ?
#
loop_
_entity_poly.entity_id
_entity_poly.type
_entity_poly.pdbx_seq_one_letter_code
_entity_poly.pdbx_strand_id
1 'polypeptide(L)' 'MERRRVSRFPLNEGTTIIGRSSVSDMVVDEPSVSRRHAAVGGDS' A
#
# COMPACT_ATOMS: atom_id res chain seq x y z
N MET A 1 24.06 4.35 -8.72
CA MET A 1 22.86 4.94 -8.09
C MET A 1 21.66 4.27 -8.73
N GLU A 2 21.03 3.31 -8.05
CA GLU A 2 19.91 2.56 -8.61
C GLU A 2 18.68 3.46 -8.72
N ARG A 3 17.98 3.43 -9.85
CA ARG A 3 16.80 4.27 -10.05
C ARG A 3 15.66 3.72 -9.21
N ARG A 4 15.08 4.55 -8.34
CA ARG A 4 13.85 4.23 -7.60
C ARG A 4 12.77 3.81 -8.60
N ARG A 5 12.30 2.56 -8.47
CA ARG A 5 11.12 2.09 -9.20
C ARG A 5 9.89 2.70 -8.55
N VAL A 6 9.07 3.38 -9.36
CA VAL A 6 7.79 3.96 -8.92
C VAL A 6 6.67 3.17 -9.58
N SER A 7 5.64 2.85 -8.80
CA SER A 7 4.39 2.24 -9.29
C SER A 7 3.20 3.13 -8.90
N ARG A 8 2.18 3.15 -9.74
CA ARG A 8 0.88 3.75 -9.44
C ARG A 8 -0.10 2.66 -9.03
N PHE A 9 -0.91 2.94 -8.01
CA PHE A 9 -1.93 2.05 -7.50
C PHE A 9 -3.25 2.85 -7.39
N PRO A 10 -4.37 2.38 -7.95
CA PRO A 10 -5.65 3.06 -7.82
C PRO A 10 -6.13 3.02 -6.37
N LEU A 11 -6.75 4.10 -5.90
CA LEU A 11 -7.38 4.11 -4.58
C LEU A 11 -8.80 3.55 -4.70
N ASN A 12 -9.21 2.77 -3.70
CA ASN A 12 -10.58 2.31 -3.57
C ASN A 12 -11.49 3.46 -3.10
N GLU A 13 -12.77 3.40 -3.45
CA GLU A 13 -13.80 4.18 -2.75
C GLU A 13 -13.79 3.77 -1.26
N GLY A 14 -13.68 4.74 -0.35
CA GLY A 14 -13.52 4.48 1.09
C GLY A 14 -12.06 4.35 1.51
N THR A 15 -11.67 3.23 2.15
CA THR A 15 -10.32 3.08 2.73
C THR A 15 -9.46 2.09 1.96
N THR A 16 -8.26 2.52 1.57
CA THR A 16 -7.21 1.65 1.01
C THR A 16 -6.18 1.31 2.08
N ILE A 17 -5.97 0.02 2.37
CA ILE A 17 -5.00 -0.49 3.32
C ILE A 17 -3.68 -0.84 2.62
N ILE A 18 -2.59 -0.29 3.12
CA ILE A 18 -1.23 -0.55 2.64
C ILE A 18 -0.49 -1.37 3.70
N GLY A 19 0.13 -2.48 3.31
CA GLY A 19 0.86 -3.34 4.25
C GLY A 19 1.54 -4.53 3.59
N ARG A 20 2.31 -5.28 4.36
CA ARG A 20 2.98 -6.52 3.89
C ARG A 20 2.03 -7.71 3.80
N SER A 21 0.90 -7.66 4.50
CA SER A 21 -0.02 -8.80 4.52
C SER A 21 -0.62 -9.01 3.13
N SER A 22 -0.75 -10.25 2.69
CA SER A 22 -1.39 -10.61 1.41
C SER A 22 -2.85 -10.21 1.29
N VAL A 23 -3.47 -9.76 2.38
CA VAL A 23 -4.85 -9.28 2.45
C VAL A 23 -4.95 -7.74 2.47
N SER A 24 -3.82 -7.03 2.37
CA SER A 24 -3.83 -5.58 2.15
C SER A 24 -4.22 -5.26 0.71
N ASP A 25 -4.92 -4.15 0.50
CA ASP A 25 -5.29 -3.70 -0.85
C ASP A 25 -4.03 -3.43 -1.68
N MET A 26 -3.04 -2.74 -1.09
CA MET A 26 -1.71 -2.56 -1.67
C MET A 26 -0.66 -3.30 -0.86
N VAL A 27 -0.15 -4.40 -1.44
CA VAL A 27 0.88 -5.24 -0.82
C VAL A 27 2.27 -4.67 -1.08
N VAL A 28 3.02 -4.46 0.02
CA VAL A 28 4.46 -4.15 -0.02
C VAL A 28 5.21 -5.27 0.70
N ASP A 29 5.75 -6.21 -0.07
CA ASP A 29 6.41 -7.42 0.44
C ASP A 29 7.83 -7.14 0.97
N GLU A 30 7.90 -6.36 2.05
CA GLU A 30 9.15 -5.96 2.70
C GLU A 30 9.08 -6.24 4.20
N PRO A 31 10.04 -6.95 4.81
CA PRO A 31 10.00 -7.33 6.23
C PRO A 31 9.84 -6.16 7.20
N SER A 32 10.33 -4.97 6.82
CA SER A 32 10.22 -3.72 7.58
C SER A 32 8.80 -3.13 7.57
N VAL A 33 7.94 -3.57 6.67
CA VAL A 33 6.55 -3.12 6.55
C VAL A 33 5.64 -3.99 7.43
N SER A 34 4.84 -3.32 8.25
CA SER A 34 3.81 -3.94 9.08
C SER A 34 2.76 -4.66 8.25
N ARG A 35 2.12 -5.69 8.80
CA ARG A 35 1.00 -6.39 8.13
C ARG A 35 -0.13 -5.45 7.73
N ARG A 36 -0.42 -4.44 8.56
CA ARG A 36 -1.26 -3.27 8.26
C ARG A 36 -0.44 -2.03 8.63
N HIS A 37 0.11 -1.34 7.64
CA HIS A 37 1.09 -0.28 7.86
C HIS A 37 0.46 1.11 7.79
N ALA A 38 -0.38 1.35 6.79
CA ALA A 38 -1.08 2.62 6.61
C ALA A 38 -2.50 2.40 6.06
N ALA A 39 -3.34 3.41 6.21
CA ALA A 39 -4.68 3.49 5.64
C ALA A 39 -4.85 4.87 4.98
N VAL A 40 -5.39 4.89 3.76
CA VAL A 40 -5.70 6.11 3.02
C VAL A 40 -7.20 6.17 2.80
N GLY A 41 -7.85 7.25 3.24
CA GLY A 41 -9.24 7.53 2.91
C GLY A 41 -9.32 8.21 1.55
N GLY A 42 -10.10 7.65 0.64
CA GLY A 42 -10.59 8.32 -0.56
C GLY A 42 -11.90 9.01 -0.22
N ASP A 43 -11.88 10.33 -0.20
CA ASP A 43 -13.10 11.13 -0.21
C ASP A 43 -13.73 10.96 -1.60
N SER A 44 -14.89 10.31 -1.67
CA SER A 44 -15.64 10.05 -2.91
C SER A 44 -16.04 11.33 -3.63
#